data_AF-A0A1A2TVU9-F1
#
_entry.id   AF-A0A1A2TVU9-F1
#
_cell.length_a   1.000
_cell.length_b   1.000
_cell.length_c   1.000
_cell.angle_alpha   90.00
_cell.angle_beta   90.00
_cell.angle_gamma   90.00
#
_symmetry.space_group_name_H-M   'P 1'
#
loop_
_entity.id
_entity.type
_entity.pdbx_description
1 polymer ?
#
loop_
_entity_poly.entity_id
_entity_poly.type
_entity_poly.pdbx_seq_one_letter_code
_entity_poly.pdbx_strand_id
1 'polypeptide(L)'
;MTRRKGPVAGNQVESAWPDHPDYRIDITPCQQTGRVWHDDILVAESNGCLVVAETDHVDRLYFPESDVRWDLFTPSDRTTECPFKGRATFWNLAGAPNSEGVAWTYRAPLPEVAGIAGYVAFYDKHFRIEVVERWPDCRGVPASFPVWGDAAELLRVIDVEPVGEGRFVGPAHGPTWRNVVEGGQLVAESIVAVSKTLARQRVTSVSAIFTKSAAFDAPMDLAVDVLRRGRTFSTTQVHATQHGALCCAAIVLADSGVPDLIRDQPPMPDVPGPDAAEAFTGFGVTGREIRIVNGAYDPDPDRIGPPNIDVWVRFRDAPDESYLHAALLAQSTTHWTIAAGLSPHRGFGEAQAHDTMSTGVMMSTIAFHDDVDVSDWLLYSNDAFWSGRGLIQGDGRVFTLDGRLAASYTVQAMARAFDRTPAAMGRDDRTAM
;
A
#
# COMPACT_ATOMS: atom_id res chain seq x y z
N MET A 1 -29.62 -9.77 61.09
CA MET A 1 -30.25 -9.21 59.89
C MET A 1 -29.18 -8.91 58.86
N THR A 2 -28.93 -9.87 57.97
CA THR A 2 -27.99 -9.81 56.86
C THR A 2 -28.64 -9.03 55.72
N ARG A 3 -28.22 -7.78 55.49
CA ARG A 3 -28.59 -7.04 54.27
C ARG A 3 -27.77 -7.59 53.11
N ARG A 4 -28.42 -8.36 52.23
CA ARG A 4 -27.93 -8.63 50.87
C ARG A 4 -27.79 -7.29 50.14
N LYS A 5 -26.57 -6.95 49.72
CA LYS A 5 -26.36 -5.94 48.67
C LYS A 5 -26.89 -6.53 47.37
N GLY A 6 -27.90 -5.86 46.78
CA GLY A 6 -28.33 -6.11 45.41
C GLY A 6 -27.25 -5.71 44.40
N PRO A 7 -27.42 -6.06 43.12
CA PRO A 7 -26.40 -5.83 42.10
C PRO A 7 -26.15 -4.32 41.94
N VAL A 8 -24.88 -3.94 41.96
CA VAL A 8 -24.45 -2.57 41.68
C VAL A 8 -24.70 -2.31 40.19
N ALA A 9 -25.56 -1.34 39.88
CA ALA A 9 -25.72 -0.82 38.53
C ALA A 9 -24.34 -0.35 38.04
N GLY A 10 -23.86 -0.90 36.91
CA GLY A 10 -22.55 -0.54 36.38
C GLY A 10 -22.51 0.95 36.04
N ASN A 11 -21.51 1.66 36.57
CA ASN A 11 -21.27 3.06 36.24
C ASN A 11 -21.26 3.25 34.71
N GLN A 12 -21.99 4.25 34.22
CA GLN A 12 -21.86 4.73 32.84
C GLN A 12 -20.47 5.33 32.66
N VAL A 13 -19.82 5.05 31.53
CA VAL A 13 -18.56 5.70 31.16
C VAL A 13 -18.86 7.18 30.87
N GLU A 14 -18.10 8.08 31.47
CA GLU A 14 -18.24 9.53 31.25
C GLU A 14 -17.66 9.89 29.87
N SER A 15 -18.42 10.67 29.09
CA SER A 15 -18.03 11.08 27.74
C SER A 15 -16.98 12.18 27.81
N ALA A 16 -15.82 11.96 27.18
CA ALA A 16 -14.78 12.98 27.04
C ALA A 16 -14.96 13.88 25.81
N TRP A 17 -15.98 13.64 24.98
CA TRP A 17 -16.27 14.45 23.79
C TRP A 17 -16.35 15.98 24.06
N PRO A 18 -16.97 16.46 25.17
CA PRO A 18 -17.03 17.89 25.46
C PRO A 18 -15.66 18.56 25.70
N ASP A 19 -14.69 17.80 26.23
CA ASP A 19 -13.36 18.30 26.58
C ASP A 19 -12.35 18.16 25.44
N HIS A 20 -12.71 17.43 24.37
CA HIS A 20 -11.86 17.14 23.23
C HIS A 20 -12.56 17.51 21.91
N PRO A 21 -12.76 18.81 21.64
CA PRO A 21 -13.55 19.28 20.50
C PRO A 21 -12.95 18.95 19.13
N ASP A 22 -11.66 18.58 19.07
CA ASP A 22 -10.95 18.21 17.84
C ASP A 22 -10.84 16.70 17.64
N TYR A 23 -11.22 15.88 18.64
CA TYR A 23 -11.20 14.42 18.50
C TYR A 23 -12.33 13.95 17.58
N ARG A 24 -12.01 13.04 16.66
CA ARG A 24 -12.96 12.55 15.66
C ARG A 24 -13.01 11.02 15.67
N ILE A 25 -14.23 10.52 15.54
CA ILE A 25 -14.52 9.12 15.20
C ILE A 25 -15.54 9.17 14.08
N ASP A 26 -15.09 8.87 12.87
CA ASP A 26 -15.93 8.84 11.68
C ASP A 26 -16.35 7.40 11.40
N ILE A 27 -17.66 7.18 11.28
CA ILE A 27 -18.26 5.88 11.02
C ILE A 27 -18.89 5.93 9.64
N THR A 28 -18.35 5.18 8.70
CA THR A 28 -18.84 5.15 7.31
C THR A 28 -19.14 3.72 6.86
N PRO A 29 -20.18 3.49 6.04
CA PRO A 29 -20.40 2.18 5.43
C PRO A 29 -19.23 1.77 4.53
N CYS A 30 -18.69 0.56 4.74
CA CYS A 30 -17.73 -0.05 3.82
C CYS A 30 -18.42 -0.37 2.50
N GLN A 31 -17.82 0.03 1.37
CA GLN A 31 -18.40 -0.23 0.04
C GLN A 31 -18.06 -1.63 -0.48
N GLN A 32 -17.07 -2.28 0.14
CA GLN A 32 -16.57 -3.61 -0.19
C GLN A 32 -17.13 -4.68 0.76
N THR A 33 -17.01 -5.95 0.38
CA THR A 33 -17.30 -7.08 1.28
C THR A 33 -16.14 -7.23 2.27
N GLY A 34 -16.38 -7.08 3.57
CA GLY A 34 -15.38 -7.37 4.59
C GLY A 34 -15.23 -8.88 4.82
N ARG A 35 -14.01 -9.34 5.09
CA ARG A 35 -13.68 -10.72 5.50
C ARG A 35 -12.68 -10.74 6.65
N VAL A 36 -12.86 -11.69 7.56
CA VAL A 36 -11.93 -11.96 8.67
C VAL A 36 -11.54 -13.42 8.63
N TRP A 37 -10.24 -13.69 8.58
CA TRP A 37 -9.68 -15.04 8.57
C TRP A 37 -8.80 -15.27 9.78
N HIS A 38 -8.89 -16.45 10.37
CA HIS A 38 -7.88 -16.99 11.28
C HIS A 38 -7.27 -18.21 10.59
N ASP A 39 -6.00 -18.10 10.19
CA ASP A 39 -5.38 -19.04 9.26
C ASP A 39 -6.25 -19.20 7.99
N ASP A 40 -6.71 -20.41 7.69
CA ASP A 40 -7.58 -20.74 6.56
C ASP A 40 -9.08 -20.73 6.91
N ILE A 41 -9.45 -20.36 8.14
CA ILE A 41 -10.84 -20.40 8.62
C ILE A 41 -11.47 -19.02 8.47
N LEU A 42 -12.53 -18.92 7.66
CA LEU A 42 -13.36 -17.72 7.57
C LEU A 42 -14.19 -17.56 8.85
N VAL A 43 -13.98 -16.44 9.54
CA VAL A 43 -14.54 -16.11 10.85
C VAL A 43 -15.74 -15.17 10.72
N ALA A 44 -15.68 -14.22 9.79
CA ALA A 44 -16.77 -13.31 9.48
C ALA A 44 -16.68 -12.88 8.00
N GLU A 45 -17.83 -12.70 7.35
CA GLU A 45 -17.95 -12.10 6.02
C GLU A 45 -19.22 -11.25 5.97
N SER A 46 -19.12 -10.01 5.51
CA SER A 46 -20.29 -9.12 5.47
C SER A 46 -20.19 -8.06 4.37
N ASN A 47 -21.35 -7.72 3.78
CA ASN A 47 -21.53 -6.52 2.94
C ASN A 47 -22.07 -5.32 3.73
N GLY A 48 -22.27 -5.49 5.04
CA GLY A 48 -22.79 -4.47 5.95
C GLY A 48 -21.72 -3.93 6.90
N CYS A 49 -20.43 -4.09 6.59
CA CYS A 49 -19.35 -3.60 7.44
C CYS A 49 -19.36 -2.07 7.56
N LEU A 50 -18.88 -1.58 8.70
CA LEU A 50 -18.55 -0.17 8.91
C LEU A 50 -17.04 0.00 8.96
N VAL A 51 -16.53 1.05 8.31
CA VAL A 51 -15.19 1.58 8.57
C VAL A 51 -15.29 2.59 9.69
N VAL A 52 -14.51 2.39 10.75
CA VAL A 52 -14.38 3.31 11.88
C VAL A 52 -12.98 3.90 11.86
N ALA A 53 -12.89 5.16 11.46
CA ALA A 53 -11.67 5.95 11.47
C ALA A 53 -11.65 6.81 12.73
N GLU A 54 -10.55 6.78 13.48
CA GLU A 54 -10.42 7.48 14.76
C GLU A 54 -9.09 8.22 14.82
N THR A 55 -9.12 9.43 15.37
CA THR A 55 -7.91 10.25 15.55
C THR A 55 -6.79 9.46 16.22
N ASP A 56 -5.61 9.44 15.59
CA ASP A 56 -4.39 8.75 16.02
C ASP A 56 -4.49 7.22 16.14
N HIS A 57 -5.46 6.58 15.49
CA HIS A 57 -5.65 5.13 15.52
C HIS A 57 -5.66 4.53 14.11
N VAL A 58 -5.33 3.23 14.02
CA VAL A 58 -5.56 2.44 12.80
C VAL A 58 -7.06 2.35 12.58
N ASP A 59 -7.52 2.59 11.35
CA ASP A 59 -8.88 2.31 10.94
C ASP A 59 -9.26 0.85 11.25
N ARG A 60 -10.52 0.63 11.62
CA ARG A 60 -11.05 -0.69 11.96
C ARG A 60 -12.30 -0.99 11.17
N LEU A 61 -12.40 -2.23 10.68
CA LEU A 61 -13.66 -2.78 10.19
C LEU A 61 -14.48 -3.33 11.35
N TYR A 62 -15.73 -2.89 11.39
CA TYR A 62 -16.77 -3.34 12.29
C TYR A 62 -17.78 -4.17 11.50
N PHE A 63 -17.98 -5.43 11.91
CA PHE A 63 -18.86 -6.40 11.28
C PHE A 63 -20.17 -6.49 12.06
N PRO A 64 -21.34 -6.57 11.41
CA PRO A 64 -22.60 -6.87 12.10
C PRO A 64 -22.46 -8.16 12.92
N GLU A 65 -22.97 -8.17 14.16
CA GLU A 65 -22.93 -9.37 15.01
C GLU A 65 -23.60 -10.59 14.34
N SER A 66 -24.57 -10.39 13.44
CA SER A 66 -25.23 -11.46 12.70
C SER A 66 -24.33 -12.21 11.73
N ASP A 67 -23.23 -11.59 11.31
CA ASP A 67 -22.37 -12.07 10.22
C ASP A 67 -21.07 -12.70 10.75
N VAL A 68 -20.96 -12.82 12.09
CA VAL A 68 -19.84 -13.44 12.79
C VAL A 68 -20.18 -14.88 13.16
N ARG A 69 -19.24 -15.80 12.91
CA ARG A 69 -19.34 -17.21 13.31
C ARG A 69 -19.09 -17.41 14.80
N TRP A 70 -20.12 -17.14 15.61
CA TRP A 70 -20.03 -17.25 17.07
C TRP A 70 -19.75 -18.66 17.60
N ASP A 71 -19.94 -19.71 16.80
CA ASP A 71 -19.51 -21.08 17.13
C ASP A 71 -18.00 -21.20 17.36
N LEU A 72 -17.22 -20.24 16.86
CA LEU A 72 -15.77 -20.17 17.02
C LEU A 72 -15.33 -19.36 18.25
N PHE A 73 -16.25 -18.72 18.98
CA PHE A 73 -15.91 -17.81 20.07
C PHE A 73 -16.52 -18.20 21.41
N THR A 74 -15.84 -17.79 22.48
CA THR A 74 -16.36 -17.83 23.84
C THR A 74 -16.31 -16.44 24.47
N PRO A 75 -17.30 -16.04 25.30
CA PRO A 75 -17.23 -14.77 26.03
C PRO A 75 -15.96 -14.66 26.87
N SER A 76 -15.39 -13.45 26.93
CA SER A 76 -14.32 -13.11 27.86
C SER A 76 -14.86 -12.32 29.04
N ASP A 77 -14.28 -12.48 30.22
CA ASP A 77 -14.55 -11.62 31.38
C ASP A 77 -13.87 -10.25 31.24
N ARG A 78 -13.01 -10.07 30.23
CA ARG A 78 -12.31 -8.82 29.95
C ARG A 78 -13.29 -7.74 29.47
N THR A 79 -13.16 -6.57 30.09
CA THR A 79 -13.80 -5.34 29.63
C THR A 79 -12.82 -4.18 29.71
N THR A 80 -12.94 -3.21 28.81
CA THR A 80 -12.19 -1.95 28.88
C THR A 80 -13.14 -0.77 28.77
N GLU A 81 -12.72 0.37 29.29
CA GLU A 81 -13.48 1.62 29.17
C GLU A 81 -12.73 2.56 28.24
N CYS A 82 -13.41 3.04 27.22
CA CYS A 82 -12.94 4.05 26.29
C CYS A 82 -13.76 5.32 26.53
N PRO A 83 -13.13 6.48 26.81
CA PRO A 83 -13.86 7.71 27.11
C PRO A 83 -14.62 8.29 25.90
N PHE A 84 -14.35 7.79 24.68
CA PHE A 84 -15.00 8.23 23.44
C PHE A 84 -16.02 7.24 22.89
N LYS A 85 -15.87 5.94 23.20
CA LYS A 85 -16.78 4.89 22.68
C LYS A 85 -17.63 4.21 23.75
N GLY A 86 -17.26 4.29 25.02
CA GLY A 86 -17.93 3.61 26.13
C GLY A 86 -17.23 2.32 26.55
N ARG A 87 -17.99 1.38 27.12
CA ARG A 87 -17.44 0.12 27.66
C ARG A 87 -17.39 -0.96 26.58
N ALA A 88 -16.20 -1.46 26.28
CA ALA A 88 -15.98 -2.59 25.38
C ALA A 88 -16.08 -3.92 26.15
N THR A 89 -16.68 -4.93 25.53
CA THR A 89 -16.66 -6.33 25.98
C THR A 89 -15.95 -7.19 24.95
N PHE A 90 -15.23 -8.21 25.40
CA PHE A 90 -14.32 -8.97 24.56
C PHE A 90 -14.73 -10.44 24.40
N TRP A 91 -14.21 -11.07 23.34
CA TRP A 91 -14.42 -12.47 23.01
C TRP A 91 -13.08 -13.17 22.77
N ASN A 92 -12.99 -14.42 23.20
CA ASN A 92 -11.84 -15.29 22.97
C ASN A 92 -12.10 -16.22 21.80
N LEU A 93 -11.08 -16.51 20.99
CA LEU A 93 -11.19 -17.52 19.93
C LEU A 93 -11.03 -18.92 20.53
N ALA A 94 -12.04 -19.77 20.38
CA ALA A 94 -12.09 -21.09 20.98
C ALA A 94 -10.98 -22.00 20.43
N GLY A 95 -10.26 -22.67 21.32
CA GLY A 95 -9.21 -23.64 20.93
C GLY A 95 -7.88 -23.05 20.47
N ALA A 96 -7.79 -21.72 20.30
CA ALA A 96 -6.54 -21.05 19.95
C ALA A 96 -5.75 -20.66 21.22
N PRO A 97 -4.44 -20.95 21.32
CA PRO A 97 -3.61 -20.47 22.41
C PRO A 97 -3.47 -18.94 22.36
N ASN A 98 -3.35 -18.29 23.52
CA ASN A 98 -3.18 -16.83 23.64
C ASN A 98 -4.27 -15.96 22.97
N SER A 99 -5.48 -16.51 22.81
CA SER A 99 -6.61 -15.85 22.16
C SER A 99 -7.48 -15.00 23.10
N GLU A 100 -6.92 -14.48 24.18
CA GLU A 100 -7.69 -13.68 25.14
C GLU A 100 -8.06 -12.31 24.56
N GLY A 101 -9.36 -12.07 24.41
CA GLY A 101 -9.93 -10.80 23.96
C GLY A 101 -9.45 -10.36 22.58
N VAL A 102 -9.64 -11.23 21.59
CA VAL A 102 -9.19 -11.01 20.21
C VAL A 102 -10.22 -10.31 19.32
N ALA A 103 -11.48 -10.31 19.76
CA ALA A 103 -12.56 -9.53 19.17
C ALA A 103 -13.27 -8.72 20.25
N TRP A 104 -13.81 -7.55 19.90
CA TRP A 104 -14.51 -6.66 20.84
C TRP A 104 -15.77 -6.04 20.24
N THR A 105 -16.72 -5.72 21.12
CA THR A 105 -17.99 -5.05 20.80
C THR A 105 -18.28 -3.98 21.84
N TYR A 106 -18.93 -2.90 21.42
CA TYR A 106 -19.53 -1.91 22.30
C TYR A 106 -21.04 -2.12 22.31
N ARG A 107 -21.55 -2.83 23.33
CA ARG A 107 -22.99 -3.17 23.42
C ARG A 107 -23.88 -1.97 23.71
N ALA A 108 -23.34 -1.00 24.44
CA ALA A 108 -23.99 0.26 24.78
C ALA A 108 -22.97 1.39 24.56
N PRO A 109 -22.66 1.73 23.29
CA PRO A 109 -21.71 2.78 22.97
C PRO A 109 -22.25 4.15 23.41
N LEU A 110 -21.35 5.13 23.52
CA LEU A 110 -21.74 6.51 23.79
C LEU A 110 -22.60 7.08 22.63
N PRO A 111 -23.50 8.05 22.89
CA PRO A 111 -24.43 8.58 21.88
C PRO A 111 -23.76 9.05 20.59
N GLU A 112 -22.57 9.65 20.70
CA GLU A 112 -21.78 10.21 19.60
C GLU A 112 -21.33 9.12 18.60
N VAL A 113 -21.18 7.88 19.06
CA VAL A 113 -20.79 6.72 18.24
C VAL A 113 -21.83 5.60 18.29
N ALA A 114 -23.10 5.94 18.51
CA ALA A 114 -24.19 4.97 18.63
C ALA A 114 -24.29 4.01 17.43
N GLY A 115 -23.78 4.42 16.26
CA GLY A 115 -23.77 3.62 15.03
C GLY A 115 -22.98 2.32 15.09
N ILE A 116 -22.04 2.14 16.05
CA ILE A 116 -21.29 0.89 16.21
C ILE A 116 -22.01 -0.14 17.10
N ALA A 117 -23.20 0.17 17.62
CA ALA A 117 -23.98 -0.76 18.42
C ALA A 117 -24.40 -1.98 17.59
N GLY A 118 -24.15 -3.19 18.10
CA GLY A 118 -24.43 -4.43 17.38
C GLY A 118 -23.37 -4.80 16.33
N TYR A 119 -22.18 -4.21 16.43
CA TYR A 119 -21.03 -4.54 15.60
C TYR A 119 -19.83 -5.05 16.41
N VAL A 120 -18.98 -5.82 15.74
CA VAL A 120 -17.77 -6.47 16.29
C VAL A 120 -16.56 -6.08 15.46
N ALA A 121 -15.46 -5.75 16.12
CA ALA A 121 -14.17 -5.56 15.48
C ALA A 121 -13.15 -6.60 15.99
N PHE A 122 -12.10 -6.82 15.19
CA PHE A 122 -11.11 -7.86 15.38
C PHE A 122 -9.70 -7.27 15.42
N TYR A 123 -8.80 -7.86 16.21
CA TYR A 123 -7.40 -7.47 16.23
C TYR A 123 -6.62 -8.15 15.09
N ASP A 124 -6.05 -7.34 14.22
CA ASP A 124 -5.21 -7.67 13.06
C ASP A 124 -3.98 -8.53 13.43
N LYS A 125 -3.48 -8.45 14.65
CA LYS A 125 -2.41 -9.36 15.13
C LYS A 125 -2.82 -10.84 15.20
N HIS A 126 -4.12 -11.13 15.23
CA HIS A 126 -4.66 -12.49 15.34
C HIS A 126 -5.48 -12.90 14.11
N PHE A 127 -5.85 -11.95 13.27
CA PHE A 127 -6.73 -12.20 12.14
C PHE A 127 -6.21 -11.46 10.91
N ARG A 128 -6.24 -12.14 9.76
CA ARG A 128 -6.12 -11.48 8.46
C ARG A 128 -7.46 -10.84 8.13
N ILE A 129 -7.49 -9.52 8.08
CA ILE A 129 -8.69 -8.72 7.79
C ILE A 129 -8.55 -8.17 6.37
N GLU A 130 -9.56 -8.40 5.55
CA GLU A 130 -9.56 -8.02 4.14
C GLU A 130 -10.88 -7.36 3.75
N VAL A 131 -10.80 -6.50 2.74
CA VAL A 131 -11.94 -6.06 1.94
C VAL A 131 -11.89 -6.72 0.57
N VAL A 132 -13.04 -7.07 0.02
CA VAL A 132 -13.16 -7.67 -1.32
C VAL A 132 -13.97 -6.75 -2.19
N GLU A 133 -13.33 -6.23 -3.22
CA GLU A 133 -13.96 -5.40 -4.22
C GLU A 133 -14.50 -6.26 -5.35
N ARG A 134 -15.76 -6.03 -5.74
CA ARG A 134 -16.35 -6.73 -6.88
C ARG A 134 -16.14 -5.92 -8.16
N TRP A 135 -15.37 -6.48 -9.08
CA TRP A 135 -15.08 -5.83 -10.36
C TRP A 135 -16.18 -6.11 -11.40
N PRO A 136 -16.26 -5.32 -12.50
CA PRO A 136 -17.29 -5.48 -13.53
C PRO A 136 -17.32 -6.88 -14.16
N ASP A 137 -16.19 -7.60 -14.18
CA ASP A 137 -16.06 -8.98 -14.64
C ASP A 137 -16.56 -10.02 -13.61
N CYS A 138 -17.23 -9.57 -12.55
CA CYS A 138 -17.74 -10.34 -11.42
C CYS A 138 -16.67 -11.02 -10.54
N ARG A 139 -15.38 -10.76 -10.76
CA ARG A 139 -14.32 -11.24 -9.86
C ARG A 139 -14.34 -10.44 -8.55
N GLY A 140 -14.07 -11.13 -7.44
CA GLY A 140 -13.80 -10.49 -6.16
C GLY A 140 -12.29 -10.34 -5.99
N VAL A 141 -11.81 -9.11 -5.93
CA VAL A 141 -10.39 -8.78 -5.75
C VAL A 141 -10.17 -8.39 -4.28
N PRO A 142 -9.44 -9.21 -3.50
CA PRO A 142 -9.19 -8.92 -2.09
C PRO A 142 -8.03 -7.93 -1.89
N ALA A 143 -8.15 -7.10 -0.87
CA ALA A 143 -7.10 -6.23 -0.35
C ALA A 143 -7.08 -6.30 1.18
N SER A 144 -5.89 -6.36 1.77
CA SER A 144 -5.67 -6.32 3.21
C SER A 144 -6.14 -4.98 3.75
N PHE A 145 -6.87 -5.03 4.86
CA PHE A 145 -7.38 -3.86 5.56
C PHE A 145 -6.49 -3.57 6.79
N PRO A 146 -6.19 -2.29 7.12
CA PRO A 146 -6.69 -1.07 6.49
C PRO A 146 -6.13 -0.83 5.09
N VAL A 147 -6.99 -0.28 4.23
CA VAL A 147 -6.57 0.29 2.94
C VAL A 147 -6.28 1.77 3.16
N TRP A 148 -5.28 2.32 2.48
CA TRP A 148 -5.09 3.77 2.48
C TRP A 148 -5.86 4.44 1.34
N GLY A 149 -6.21 3.69 0.28
CA GLY A 149 -7.02 4.25 -0.79
C GLY A 149 -7.43 3.22 -1.85
N ASP A 150 -7.88 3.74 -2.98
CA ASP A 150 -8.17 2.99 -4.19
C ASP A 150 -7.31 3.48 -5.36
N ALA A 151 -7.45 2.82 -6.52
CA ALA A 151 -6.73 3.19 -7.73
C ALA A 151 -7.03 4.62 -8.19
N ALA A 152 -8.23 5.15 -7.92
CA ALA A 152 -8.59 6.52 -8.26
C ALA A 152 -7.86 7.53 -7.36
N GLU A 153 -7.73 7.23 -6.07
CA GLU A 153 -6.94 8.02 -5.13
C GLU A 153 -5.46 7.97 -5.46
N LEU A 154 -4.92 6.79 -5.80
CA LEU A 154 -3.55 6.65 -6.29
C LEU A 154 -3.33 7.50 -7.56
N LEU A 155 -4.26 7.45 -8.51
CA LEU A 155 -4.23 8.29 -9.71
C LEU A 155 -4.26 9.79 -9.36
N ARG A 156 -5.12 10.20 -8.42
CA ARG A 156 -5.25 11.59 -7.99
C ARG A 156 -3.95 12.14 -7.40
N VAL A 157 -3.23 11.36 -6.61
CA VAL A 157 -1.96 11.82 -6.00
C VAL A 157 -0.80 11.87 -6.99
N ILE A 158 -0.77 10.99 -8.01
CA ILE A 158 0.26 11.02 -9.05
C ILE A 158 -0.02 12.04 -10.16
N ASP A 159 -1.29 12.41 -10.39
CA ASP A 159 -1.68 13.33 -11.45
C ASP A 159 -1.45 14.80 -11.06
N VAL A 160 -0.18 15.21 -11.02
CA VAL A 160 0.24 16.50 -10.48
C VAL A 160 -0.36 17.70 -11.24
N GLU A 161 -0.84 18.70 -10.50
CA GLU A 161 -1.55 19.85 -11.07
C GLU A 161 -0.59 21.01 -11.40
N PRO A 162 -0.69 21.65 -12.56
CA PRO A 162 0.15 22.80 -12.90
C PRO A 162 -0.22 24.02 -12.05
N VAL A 163 0.77 24.61 -11.40
CA VAL A 163 0.62 25.84 -10.59
C VAL A 163 1.42 27.02 -11.14
N GLY A 164 2.20 26.78 -12.20
CA GLY A 164 3.00 27.78 -12.90
C GLY A 164 3.84 27.15 -14.00
N GLU A 165 4.58 27.98 -14.73
CA GLU A 165 5.50 27.48 -15.76
C GLU A 165 6.56 26.55 -15.15
N GLY A 166 6.57 25.29 -15.57
CA GLY A 166 7.47 24.27 -15.05
C GLY A 166 7.27 23.94 -13.56
N ARG A 167 6.11 24.29 -12.97
CA ARG A 167 5.81 24.04 -11.56
C ARG A 167 4.50 23.29 -11.40
N PHE A 168 4.53 22.23 -10.61
CA PHE A 168 3.40 21.36 -10.36
C PHE A 168 3.26 21.05 -8.88
N VAL A 169 2.06 20.66 -8.46
CA VAL A 169 1.78 20.20 -7.11
C VAL A 169 1.07 18.85 -7.19
N GLY A 170 1.69 17.82 -6.62
CA GLY A 170 1.02 16.57 -6.28
C GLY A 170 0.18 16.79 -5.02
N PRO A 171 -1.14 16.53 -5.05
CA PRO A 171 -1.98 16.79 -3.89
C PRO A 171 -1.66 15.80 -2.76
N ALA A 172 -1.85 16.23 -1.51
CA ALA A 172 -1.75 15.33 -0.37
C ALA A 172 -2.84 14.24 -0.45
N HIS A 173 -2.50 13.04 -0.02
CA HIS A 173 -3.48 11.99 0.27
C HIS A 173 -4.23 12.34 1.57
N GLY A 174 -3.48 12.67 2.61
CA GLY A 174 -3.98 12.88 3.97
C GLY A 174 -3.27 11.97 4.98
N PRO A 175 -3.62 12.09 6.28
CA PRO A 175 -3.08 11.25 7.32
C PRO A 175 -3.38 9.78 7.04
N THR A 176 -2.36 8.93 7.16
CA THR A 176 -2.47 7.48 7.01
C THR A 176 -1.61 6.80 8.06
N TRP A 177 -1.92 5.53 8.35
CA TRP A 177 -1.17 4.74 9.32
C TRP A 177 0.32 4.62 8.97
N ARG A 178 0.67 4.46 7.69
CA ARG A 178 2.07 4.47 7.24
C ARG A 178 2.33 5.73 6.42
N ASN A 179 2.86 6.76 7.07
CA ASN A 179 3.04 8.08 6.47
C ASN A 179 4.37 8.21 5.69
N VAL A 180 4.59 7.34 4.69
CA VAL A 180 5.76 7.38 3.80
C VAL A 180 5.33 7.16 2.36
N VAL A 181 5.62 8.12 1.50
CA VAL A 181 5.40 8.03 0.04
C VAL A 181 6.47 7.15 -0.58
N GLU A 182 6.05 6.21 -1.42
CA GLU A 182 6.95 5.29 -2.12
C GLU A 182 7.74 6.00 -3.22
N GLY A 183 9.00 5.58 -3.44
CA GLY A 183 9.84 6.14 -4.50
C GLY A 183 9.23 6.02 -5.90
N GLY A 184 8.54 4.91 -6.19
CA GLY A 184 7.81 4.72 -7.45
C GLY A 184 6.72 5.77 -7.69
N GLN A 185 6.07 6.27 -6.63
CA GLN A 185 5.11 7.37 -6.74
C GLN A 185 5.79 8.68 -7.17
N LEU A 186 6.95 9.01 -6.58
CA LEU A 186 7.72 10.22 -6.97
C LEU A 186 8.21 10.15 -8.43
N VAL A 187 8.50 8.94 -8.92
CA VAL A 187 8.82 8.70 -10.34
C VAL A 187 7.58 8.91 -11.20
N ALA A 188 6.42 8.38 -10.80
CA ALA A 188 5.14 8.57 -11.49
C ALA A 188 4.78 10.07 -11.61
N GLU A 189 4.83 10.81 -10.50
CA GLU A 189 4.62 12.26 -10.47
C GLU A 189 5.59 13.02 -11.41
N SER A 190 6.85 12.61 -11.45
CA SER A 190 7.86 13.19 -12.35
C SER A 190 7.53 12.93 -13.83
N ILE A 191 7.03 11.74 -14.18
CA ILE A 191 6.57 11.40 -15.53
C ILE A 191 5.39 12.28 -15.92
N VAL A 192 4.41 12.45 -15.04
CA VAL A 192 3.24 13.29 -15.29
C VAL A 192 3.65 14.76 -15.50
N ALA A 193 4.48 15.31 -14.60
CA ALA A 193 4.96 16.70 -14.69
C ALA A 193 5.67 16.98 -16.03
N VAL A 194 6.53 16.06 -16.47
CA VAL A 194 7.26 16.18 -17.73
C VAL A 194 6.33 16.02 -18.92
N SER A 195 5.38 15.09 -18.87
CA SER A 195 4.40 14.88 -19.94
C SER A 195 3.49 16.09 -20.12
N LYS A 196 3.04 16.73 -19.03
CA LYS A 196 2.30 18.01 -19.07
C LYS A 196 3.16 19.16 -19.60
N THR A 197 4.47 19.19 -19.29
CA THR A 197 5.43 20.20 -19.80
C THR A 197 5.76 20.02 -21.29
N LEU A 198 5.81 18.77 -21.76
CA LEU A 198 6.18 18.37 -23.11
C LEU A 198 5.03 17.63 -23.79
N ALA A 199 3.82 18.21 -23.80
CA ALA A 199 2.56 17.58 -24.24
C ALA A 199 2.51 17.01 -25.68
N ARG A 200 3.56 17.17 -26.48
CA ARG A 200 3.71 16.59 -27.83
C ARG A 200 4.82 15.55 -27.93
N GLN A 201 5.41 15.19 -26.80
CA GLN A 201 6.50 14.24 -26.71
C GLN A 201 6.13 13.16 -25.72
N ARG A 202 6.61 11.95 -25.98
CA ARG A 202 6.45 10.78 -25.12
C ARG A 202 7.68 10.65 -24.23
N VAL A 203 7.49 10.38 -22.94
CA VAL A 203 8.61 10.04 -22.05
C VAL A 203 9.16 8.67 -22.43
N THR A 204 10.47 8.59 -22.71
CA THR A 204 11.15 7.34 -23.10
C THR A 204 11.99 6.76 -21.96
N SER A 205 12.45 7.59 -21.03
CA SER A 205 13.19 7.09 -19.86
C SER A 205 13.24 8.09 -18.72
N VAL A 206 13.35 7.58 -17.50
CA VAL A 206 13.55 8.35 -16.27
C VAL A 206 14.70 7.75 -15.47
N SER A 207 15.59 8.56 -14.90
CA SER A 207 16.52 8.14 -13.84
C SER A 207 16.31 9.02 -12.62
N ALA A 208 15.95 8.42 -11.49
CA ALA A 208 15.58 9.12 -10.26
C ALA A 208 16.42 8.65 -9.07
N ILE A 209 16.81 9.59 -8.21
CA ILE A 209 17.49 9.36 -6.93
C ILE A 209 16.61 9.89 -5.81
N PHE A 210 16.37 9.06 -4.79
CA PHE A 210 15.57 9.37 -3.61
C PHE A 210 16.49 9.83 -2.48
N THR A 211 16.33 11.08 -2.06
CA THR A 211 17.23 11.73 -1.09
C THR A 211 16.62 11.82 0.31
N LYS A 212 15.29 11.82 0.42
CA LYS A 212 14.57 11.90 1.68
C LYS A 212 13.16 11.35 1.53
N SER A 213 12.63 10.71 2.58
CA SER A 213 11.22 10.33 2.63
C SER A 213 10.30 11.53 2.46
N ALA A 214 9.26 11.34 1.66
CA ALA A 214 8.10 12.20 1.63
C ALA A 214 6.95 11.56 2.43
N ALA A 215 5.99 12.38 2.85
CA ALA A 215 4.83 12.00 3.65
C ALA A 215 3.53 12.24 2.88
N PHE A 216 2.51 11.44 3.16
CA PHE A 216 1.19 11.48 2.52
C PHE A 216 0.30 12.64 3.00
N ASP A 217 0.55 13.17 4.19
CA ASP A 217 -0.23 14.23 4.84
C ASP A 217 0.11 15.65 4.37
N ALA A 218 1.06 15.79 3.44
CA ALA A 218 1.45 17.06 2.85
C ALA A 218 1.57 16.97 1.32
N PRO A 219 1.30 18.06 0.58
CA PRO A 219 1.46 18.08 -0.87
C PRO A 219 2.93 17.95 -1.28
N MET A 220 3.16 17.52 -2.52
CA MET A 220 4.48 17.43 -3.13
C MET A 220 4.66 18.56 -4.16
N ASP A 221 5.69 19.39 -4.01
CA ASP A 221 6.03 20.40 -5.01
C ASP A 221 7.00 19.81 -6.04
N LEU A 222 6.69 19.94 -7.33
CA LEU A 222 7.58 19.52 -8.42
C LEU A 222 7.99 20.70 -9.29
N ALA A 223 9.30 20.82 -9.54
CA ALA A 223 9.87 21.77 -10.50
C ALA A 223 10.49 21.01 -11.68
N VAL A 224 10.11 21.40 -12.90
CA VAL A 224 10.60 20.82 -14.16
C VAL A 224 11.46 21.84 -14.89
N ASP A 225 12.75 21.54 -15.00
CA ASP A 225 13.72 22.33 -15.77
C ASP A 225 13.98 21.66 -17.12
N VAL A 226 13.65 22.34 -18.23
CA VAL A 226 13.94 21.83 -19.58
C VAL A 226 15.40 22.14 -19.94
N LEU A 227 16.29 21.19 -19.67
CA LEU A 227 17.73 21.30 -19.95
C LEU A 227 18.03 21.47 -21.44
N ARG A 228 17.27 20.75 -22.29
CA ARG A 228 17.37 20.84 -23.75
C ARG A 228 16.01 20.55 -24.36
N ARG A 229 15.52 21.49 -25.19
CA ARG A 229 14.33 21.29 -26.03
C ARG A 229 14.76 21.07 -27.47
N GLY A 230 14.51 19.88 -28.00
CA GLY A 230 14.78 19.53 -29.39
C GLY A 230 13.50 19.18 -30.14
N ARG A 231 13.61 19.08 -31.47
CA ARG A 231 12.49 18.63 -32.32
C ARG A 231 12.21 17.13 -32.15
N THR A 232 13.27 16.34 -31.97
CA THR A 232 13.17 14.88 -31.81
C THR A 232 13.25 14.50 -30.35
N PHE A 233 14.32 14.91 -29.65
CA PHE A 233 14.53 14.60 -28.24
C PHE A 233 14.57 15.86 -27.39
N SER A 234 13.99 15.75 -26.20
CA SER A 234 14.12 16.74 -25.13
C SER A 234 14.59 16.07 -23.85
N THR A 235 15.39 16.79 -23.08
CA THR A 235 15.88 16.34 -21.77
C THR A 235 15.41 17.33 -20.73
N THR A 236 14.83 16.82 -19.65
CA THR A 236 14.39 17.62 -18.50
C THR A 236 15.03 17.09 -17.22
N GLN A 237 15.07 17.96 -16.22
CA GLN A 237 15.36 17.63 -14.84
C GLN A 237 14.11 17.92 -14.01
N VAL A 238 13.83 17.07 -13.03
CA VAL A 238 12.72 17.23 -12.10
C VAL A 238 13.26 17.23 -10.67
N HIS A 239 12.82 18.18 -9.86
CA HIS A 239 13.01 18.18 -8.42
C HIS A 239 11.66 18.07 -7.73
N ALA A 240 11.47 17.01 -6.96
CA ALA A 240 10.32 16.86 -6.07
C ALA A 240 10.75 17.25 -4.64
N THR A 241 10.08 18.24 -4.06
CA THR A 241 10.38 18.80 -2.76
C THR A 241 9.14 18.82 -1.87
N GLN A 242 9.32 18.50 -0.59
CA GLN A 242 8.28 18.62 0.42
C GLN A 242 8.82 19.40 1.61
N HIS A 243 8.09 20.43 2.05
CA HIS A 243 8.52 21.38 3.09
C HIS A 243 9.93 21.96 2.85
N GLY A 244 10.26 22.24 1.59
CA GLY A 244 11.55 22.79 1.17
C GLY A 244 12.72 21.79 1.19
N ALA A 245 12.49 20.52 1.52
CA ALA A 245 13.50 19.47 1.45
C ALA A 245 13.38 18.70 0.13
N LEU A 246 14.51 18.45 -0.54
CA LEU A 246 14.56 17.60 -1.73
C LEU A 246 14.28 16.14 -1.34
N CYS A 247 13.22 15.56 -1.91
CA CYS A 247 12.83 14.17 -1.72
C CYS A 247 13.28 13.29 -2.90
N CYS A 248 13.17 13.81 -4.13
CA CYS A 248 13.59 13.13 -5.35
C CYS A 248 14.19 14.11 -6.35
N ALA A 249 15.26 13.69 -7.03
CA ALA A 249 15.79 14.34 -8.21
C ALA A 249 15.80 13.35 -9.39
N ALA A 250 15.26 13.76 -10.53
CA ALA A 250 15.16 12.92 -11.71
C ALA A 250 15.65 13.61 -12.99
N ILE A 251 16.22 12.83 -13.91
CA ILE A 251 16.48 13.23 -15.31
C ILE A 251 15.54 12.43 -16.19
N VAL A 252 14.81 13.12 -17.08
CA VAL A 252 13.81 12.52 -17.95
C VAL A 252 14.15 12.81 -19.40
N LEU A 253 14.09 11.77 -20.24
CA LEU A 253 14.22 11.87 -21.68
C LEU A 253 12.85 11.69 -22.32
N ALA A 254 12.52 12.54 -23.28
CA ALA A 254 11.31 12.45 -24.07
C ALA A 254 11.61 12.54 -25.57
N ASP A 255 10.81 11.87 -26.39
CA ASP A 255 10.93 11.84 -27.85
C ASP A 255 9.66 12.30 -28.57
N SER A 256 9.72 12.46 -29.90
CA SER A 256 8.56 12.86 -30.69
C SER A 256 7.60 11.71 -31.04
N GLY A 257 7.75 10.51 -30.46
CA GLY A 257 6.89 9.35 -30.72
C GLY A 257 6.97 8.82 -32.15
N VAL A 258 8.18 8.52 -32.65
CA VAL A 258 8.35 7.96 -34.01
C VAL A 258 8.00 6.47 -34.05
N PRO A 259 7.46 5.95 -35.18
CA PRO A 259 7.17 4.53 -35.33
C PRO A 259 8.45 3.69 -35.44
N ASP A 260 8.29 2.38 -35.20
CA ASP A 260 9.37 1.40 -35.30
C ASP A 260 9.99 1.39 -36.71
N LEU A 261 11.32 1.55 -36.77
CA LEU A 261 12.10 1.21 -37.96
C LEU A 261 12.47 -0.28 -37.95
N ILE A 262 12.79 -0.80 -36.77
CA ILE A 262 13.10 -2.20 -36.48
C ILE A 262 12.55 -2.53 -35.09
N ARG A 263 12.27 -3.82 -34.86
CA ARG A 263 11.72 -4.29 -33.60
C ARG A 263 12.28 -5.67 -33.26
N ASP A 264 12.82 -5.79 -32.07
CA ASP A 264 13.31 -7.03 -31.47
C ASP A 264 13.25 -6.91 -29.95
N GLN A 265 13.13 -8.03 -29.25
CA GLN A 265 13.07 -8.08 -27.79
C GLN A 265 13.47 -9.47 -27.26
N PRO A 266 13.92 -9.57 -26.00
CA PRO A 266 13.99 -10.87 -25.34
C PRO A 266 12.59 -11.50 -25.24
N PRO A 267 12.50 -12.85 -25.19
CA PRO A 267 11.25 -13.51 -24.86
C PRO A 267 10.81 -13.15 -23.44
N MET A 268 9.50 -13.05 -23.22
CA MET A 268 8.92 -13.05 -21.88
C MET A 268 9.31 -14.35 -21.15
N PRO A 269 9.66 -14.31 -19.85
CA PRO A 269 9.98 -15.52 -19.11
C PRO A 269 8.78 -16.49 -19.06
N ASP A 270 9.08 -17.78 -19.06
CA ASP A 270 8.08 -18.85 -18.98
C ASP A 270 7.67 -19.06 -17.52
N VAL A 271 6.63 -18.34 -17.11
CA VAL A 271 6.08 -18.34 -15.74
C VAL A 271 4.59 -18.64 -15.76
N PRO A 272 4.02 -19.18 -14.66
CA PRO A 272 2.58 -19.28 -14.49
C PRO A 272 1.87 -17.96 -14.82
N GLY A 273 0.83 -18.07 -15.66
CA GLY A 273 -0.04 -16.93 -15.98
C GLY A 273 -0.84 -16.46 -14.76
N PRO A 274 -1.49 -15.29 -14.86
CA PRO A 274 -2.15 -14.64 -13.72
C PRO A 274 -3.21 -15.51 -13.04
N ASP A 275 -3.97 -16.32 -13.79
CA ASP A 275 -4.99 -17.20 -13.21
C ASP A 275 -4.40 -18.33 -12.33
N ALA A 276 -3.13 -18.68 -12.51
CA ALA A 276 -2.42 -19.68 -11.70
C ALA A 276 -1.52 -19.06 -10.60
N ALA A 277 -1.30 -17.74 -10.64
CA ALA A 277 -0.54 -17.01 -9.64
C ALA A 277 -1.37 -16.71 -8.38
N GLU A 278 -0.70 -16.56 -7.24
CA GLU A 278 -1.34 -16.39 -5.94
C GLU A 278 -1.75 -14.93 -5.72
N ALA A 279 -2.99 -14.67 -5.28
CA ALA A 279 -3.44 -13.32 -5.00
C ALA A 279 -2.65 -12.72 -3.84
N PHE A 280 -2.13 -11.50 -4.04
CA PHE A 280 -1.45 -10.73 -3.00
C PHE A 280 -2.29 -9.52 -2.63
N THR A 281 -2.64 -9.43 -1.35
CA THR A 281 -3.59 -8.44 -0.84
C THR A 281 -2.91 -7.25 -0.19
N GLY A 282 -1.57 -7.21 -0.14
CA GLY A 282 -0.82 -6.15 0.52
C GLY A 282 -0.88 -4.77 -0.17
N PHE A 283 -0.14 -3.82 0.40
CA PHE A 283 -0.03 -2.40 -0.02
C PHE A 283 -1.30 -1.53 0.08
N GLY A 284 -2.48 -2.10 0.37
CA GLY A 284 -3.65 -1.33 0.81
C GLY A 284 -4.26 -0.40 -0.25
N VAL A 285 -4.22 -0.79 -1.53
CA VAL A 285 -4.84 -0.05 -2.66
C VAL A 285 -5.89 -0.94 -3.33
N THR A 286 -7.18 -0.61 -3.17
CA THR A 286 -8.26 -1.28 -3.93
C THR A 286 -8.29 -0.78 -5.38
N GLY A 287 -9.01 -1.45 -6.29
CA GLY A 287 -8.94 -1.16 -7.72
C GLY A 287 -7.61 -1.57 -8.39
N ARG A 288 -6.72 -2.24 -7.65
CA ARG A 288 -5.49 -2.86 -8.15
C ARG A 288 -5.47 -4.34 -7.77
N GLU A 289 -5.14 -5.19 -8.72
CA GLU A 289 -4.96 -6.62 -8.48
C GLU A 289 -3.47 -6.97 -8.66
N ILE A 290 -2.91 -7.64 -7.66
CA ILE A 290 -1.54 -8.14 -7.67
C ILE A 290 -1.58 -9.65 -7.49
N ARG A 291 -0.83 -10.38 -8.31
CA ARG A 291 -0.66 -11.82 -8.16
C ARG A 291 0.80 -12.22 -8.24
N ILE A 292 1.27 -12.93 -7.23
CA ILE A 292 2.65 -13.34 -7.07
C ILE A 292 2.81 -14.74 -7.67
N VAL A 293 3.77 -14.86 -8.58
CA VAL A 293 4.12 -16.15 -9.17
C VAL A 293 4.78 -17.03 -8.11
N ASN A 294 4.34 -18.29 -8.00
CA ASN A 294 4.87 -19.31 -7.09
C ASN A 294 4.92 -18.90 -5.60
N GLY A 295 4.13 -17.90 -5.19
CA GLY A 295 4.14 -17.39 -3.82
C GLY A 295 5.51 -16.90 -3.38
N ALA A 296 6.32 -16.35 -4.30
CA ALA A 296 7.71 -15.94 -4.05
C ALA A 296 7.86 -14.76 -3.08
N TYR A 297 6.76 -14.07 -2.75
CA TYR A 297 6.67 -12.99 -1.78
C TYR A 297 5.91 -13.50 -0.56
N ASP A 298 6.64 -13.98 0.44
CA ASP A 298 6.10 -14.67 1.61
C ASP A 298 6.58 -13.97 2.90
N PRO A 299 5.70 -13.83 3.92
CA PRO A 299 6.09 -13.23 5.19
C PRO A 299 7.02 -14.11 6.05
N ASP A 300 7.13 -15.42 5.80
CA ASP A 300 8.02 -16.32 6.53
C ASP A 300 9.49 -16.05 6.17
N PRO A 301 10.30 -15.48 7.10
CA PRO A 301 11.71 -15.19 6.83
C PRO A 301 12.56 -16.46 6.66
N ASP A 302 12.05 -17.64 7.01
CA ASP A 302 12.73 -18.92 6.81
C ASP A 302 12.45 -19.56 5.44
N ARG A 303 11.49 -19.02 4.67
CA ARG A 303 11.22 -19.44 3.29
C ARG A 303 12.27 -18.84 2.36
N ILE A 304 13.12 -19.70 1.82
CA ILE A 304 14.18 -19.31 0.88
C ILE A 304 13.77 -19.57 -0.57
N GLY A 305 14.21 -18.69 -1.46
CA GLY A 305 13.96 -18.76 -2.90
C GLY A 305 15.14 -18.28 -3.74
N PRO A 306 15.03 -18.37 -5.08
CA PRO A 306 15.96 -17.68 -5.96
C PRO A 306 15.86 -16.16 -5.74
N PRO A 307 16.89 -15.37 -6.12
CA PRO A 307 16.84 -13.93 -6.01
C PRO A 307 15.99 -13.28 -7.11
N ASN A 308 14.78 -13.80 -7.31
CA ASN A 308 13.86 -13.39 -8.34
C ASN A 308 12.42 -13.39 -7.79
N ILE A 309 11.65 -12.37 -8.17
CA ILE A 309 10.20 -12.32 -7.93
C ILE A 309 9.50 -11.87 -9.21
N ASP A 310 8.62 -12.73 -9.70
CA ASP A 310 7.74 -12.44 -10.82
C ASP A 310 6.32 -12.11 -10.33
N VAL A 311 5.75 -11.01 -10.81
CA VAL A 311 4.48 -10.47 -10.33
C VAL A 311 3.61 -10.00 -11.47
N TRP A 312 2.36 -10.45 -11.48
CA TRP A 312 1.32 -9.92 -12.35
C TRP A 312 0.61 -8.76 -11.64
N VAL A 313 0.49 -7.62 -12.31
CA VAL A 313 -0.21 -6.43 -11.82
C VAL A 313 -1.21 -5.96 -12.88
N ARG A 314 -2.40 -5.55 -12.45
CA ARG A 314 -3.35 -4.78 -13.26
C ARG A 314 -4.20 -3.86 -12.40
N PHE A 315 -4.78 -2.86 -13.03
CA PHE A 315 -5.77 -1.97 -12.43
C PHE A 315 -7.17 -2.29 -12.94
N ARG A 316 -8.21 -1.92 -12.20
CA ARG A 316 -9.59 -2.13 -12.65
C ARG A 316 -9.92 -1.23 -13.85
N ASP A 317 -9.55 0.04 -13.71
CA ASP A 317 -9.93 1.10 -14.63
C ASP A 317 -8.69 1.62 -15.36
N ALA A 318 -8.81 1.81 -16.67
CA ALA A 318 -7.79 2.46 -17.48
C ALA A 318 -7.93 3.99 -17.36
N PRO A 319 -6.86 4.74 -17.06
CA PRO A 319 -6.91 6.20 -17.13
C PRO A 319 -7.01 6.69 -18.58
N ASP A 320 -7.59 7.87 -18.80
CA ASP A 320 -7.80 8.38 -20.18
C ASP A 320 -6.48 8.77 -20.89
N GLU A 321 -5.50 9.23 -20.13
CA GLU A 321 -4.26 9.80 -20.67
C GLU A 321 -3.13 8.77 -20.71
N SER A 322 -2.52 8.59 -21.88
CA SER A 322 -1.43 7.61 -22.09
C SER A 322 -0.24 7.75 -21.11
N TYR A 323 0.09 8.97 -20.68
CA TYR A 323 1.17 9.17 -19.71
C TYR A 323 0.82 8.67 -18.31
N LEU A 324 -0.48 8.57 -17.96
CA LEU A 324 -0.92 7.99 -16.68
C LEU A 324 -0.74 6.47 -16.66
N HIS A 325 -0.86 5.80 -17.81
CA HIS A 325 -0.49 4.39 -17.94
C HIS A 325 0.99 4.17 -17.63
N ALA A 326 1.87 4.97 -18.22
CA ALA A 326 3.32 4.92 -17.95
C ALA A 326 3.65 5.26 -16.48
N ALA A 327 2.93 6.22 -15.90
CA ALA A 327 3.10 6.61 -14.49
C ALA A 327 2.68 5.48 -13.53
N LEU A 328 1.51 4.85 -13.74
CA LEU A 328 1.06 3.70 -12.95
C LEU A 328 1.99 2.48 -13.13
N LEU A 329 2.48 2.23 -14.35
CA LEU A 329 3.49 1.19 -14.58
C LEU A 329 4.74 1.45 -13.74
N ALA A 330 5.25 2.69 -13.77
CA ALA A 330 6.45 3.10 -13.03
C ALA A 330 6.28 2.99 -11.51
N GLN A 331 5.07 3.24 -10.99
CA GLN A 331 4.78 3.16 -9.56
C GLN A 331 5.15 1.79 -8.97
N SER A 332 4.86 0.71 -9.70
CA SER A 332 5.08 -0.66 -9.22
C SER A 332 6.51 -1.18 -9.42
N THR A 333 7.40 -0.45 -10.11
CA THR A 333 8.78 -0.93 -10.36
C THR A 333 9.64 -0.96 -9.10
N THR A 334 9.25 -0.26 -8.03
CA THR A 334 10.05 -0.14 -6.80
C THR A 334 9.64 -1.09 -5.68
N HIS A 335 8.67 -2.00 -5.89
CA HIS A 335 8.13 -2.87 -4.83
C HIS A 335 8.96 -4.14 -4.58
N TRP A 336 9.67 -4.64 -5.59
CA TRP A 336 10.03 -6.07 -5.59
C TRP A 336 11.50 -6.36 -5.32
N THR A 337 12.40 -5.46 -5.72
CA THR A 337 13.85 -5.72 -5.71
C THR A 337 14.42 -6.04 -4.33
N ILE A 338 13.90 -5.39 -3.27
CA ILE A 338 14.34 -5.65 -1.89
C ILE A 338 13.96 -7.08 -1.50
N ALA A 339 12.67 -7.44 -1.59
CA ALA A 339 12.19 -8.78 -1.30
C ALA A 339 12.92 -9.87 -2.12
N ALA A 340 13.13 -9.64 -3.42
CA ALA A 340 13.89 -10.55 -4.27
C ALA A 340 15.34 -10.72 -3.78
N GLY A 341 16.01 -9.65 -3.36
CA GLY A 341 17.37 -9.71 -2.84
C GLY A 341 17.50 -10.33 -1.45
N LEU A 342 16.42 -10.35 -0.66
CA LEU A 342 16.36 -11.01 0.65
C LEU A 342 16.05 -12.51 0.53
N SER A 343 15.26 -12.92 -0.48
CA SER A 343 14.75 -14.29 -0.66
C SER A 343 15.79 -15.42 -0.55
N PRO A 344 17.06 -15.29 -1.01
CA PRO A 344 18.05 -16.35 -0.84
C PRO A 344 18.57 -16.56 0.59
N HIS A 345 18.23 -15.67 1.52
CA HIS A 345 18.85 -15.57 2.84
C HIS A 345 17.89 -15.99 3.96
N ARG A 346 18.10 -17.19 4.51
CA ARG A 346 17.33 -17.67 5.67
C ARG A 346 17.38 -16.67 6.83
N GLY A 347 16.21 -16.40 7.42
CA GLY A 347 16.03 -15.46 8.54
C GLY A 347 15.88 -14.01 8.09
N PHE A 348 15.80 -13.75 6.79
CA PHE A 348 15.59 -12.44 6.18
C PHE A 348 14.38 -12.49 5.24
N GLY A 349 13.42 -11.58 5.45
CA GLY A 349 12.26 -11.41 4.58
C GLY A 349 11.64 -10.03 4.71
N GLU A 350 10.76 -9.66 3.78
CA GLU A 350 10.18 -8.32 3.74
C GLU A 350 9.30 -8.01 4.98
N ALA A 351 8.76 -9.03 5.65
CA ALA A 351 8.01 -8.87 6.88
C ALA A 351 8.83 -8.24 8.03
N GLN A 352 10.16 -8.28 7.95
CA GLN A 352 11.07 -7.66 8.92
C GLN A 352 11.43 -6.21 8.59
N ALA A 353 11.01 -5.71 7.42
CA ALA A 353 11.29 -4.35 6.97
C ALA A 353 10.73 -3.33 7.96
N HIS A 354 11.59 -2.38 8.33
CA HIS A 354 11.38 -1.30 9.30
C HIS A 354 11.09 -1.73 10.76
N ASP A 355 10.97 -3.02 11.03
CA ASP A 355 10.92 -3.57 12.40
C ASP A 355 12.33 -3.94 12.89
N THR A 356 12.96 -4.92 12.24
CA THR A 356 14.29 -5.43 12.63
C THR A 356 15.41 -5.05 11.66
N MET A 357 15.06 -4.51 10.50
CA MET A 357 16.02 -3.94 9.54
C MET A 357 15.47 -2.68 8.87
N SER A 358 16.35 -1.77 8.48
CA SER A 358 16.01 -0.62 7.64
C SER A 358 16.15 -1.00 6.17
N THR A 359 15.09 -0.78 5.39
CA THR A 359 15.05 -0.99 3.95
C THR A 359 14.62 0.29 3.25
N GLY A 360 15.05 0.49 2.01
CA GLY A 360 14.58 1.65 1.25
C GLY A 360 15.15 1.69 -0.15
N VAL A 361 14.33 2.10 -1.12
CA VAL A 361 14.80 2.33 -2.48
C VAL A 361 15.52 3.68 -2.54
N MET A 362 16.72 3.68 -3.11
CA MET A 362 17.56 4.88 -3.23
C MET A 362 17.64 5.42 -4.65
N MET A 363 17.45 4.56 -5.65
CA MET A 363 17.48 4.94 -7.06
C MET A 363 16.59 4.01 -7.88
N SER A 364 15.94 4.57 -8.90
CA SER A 364 15.25 3.82 -9.95
C SER A 364 15.54 4.44 -11.32
N THR A 365 15.89 3.62 -12.29
CA THR A 365 16.01 4.03 -13.70
C THR A 365 15.09 3.16 -14.54
N ILE A 366 14.25 3.77 -15.36
CA ILE A 366 13.25 3.11 -16.20
C ILE A 366 13.46 3.56 -17.65
N ALA A 367 13.41 2.62 -18.59
CA ALA A 367 13.25 2.87 -20.02
C ALA A 367 11.90 2.27 -20.47
N PHE A 368 11.11 3.07 -21.18
CA PHE A 368 9.83 2.68 -21.76
C PHE A 368 10.05 2.32 -23.23
N HIS A 369 9.66 1.11 -23.60
CA HIS A 369 9.88 0.55 -24.93
C HIS A 369 8.60 0.55 -25.76
N ASP A 370 7.44 0.50 -25.10
CA ASP A 370 6.15 0.44 -25.78
C ASP A 370 5.00 0.91 -24.87
N ASP A 371 3.85 1.15 -25.49
CA ASP A 371 2.63 1.55 -24.80
C ASP A 371 1.97 0.35 -24.11
N VAL A 372 1.26 0.63 -23.01
CA VAL A 372 0.57 -0.36 -22.18
C VAL A 372 -0.84 0.09 -21.84
N ASP A 373 -1.76 -0.87 -21.77
CA ASP A 373 -3.00 -0.73 -21.02
C ASP A 373 -2.76 -1.30 -19.62
N VAL A 374 -2.90 -0.47 -18.58
CA VAL A 374 -2.67 -0.91 -17.20
C VAL A 374 -3.87 -1.68 -16.63
N SER A 375 -5.01 -1.67 -17.35
CA SER A 375 -6.15 -2.53 -17.02
C SER A 375 -5.98 -3.97 -17.49
N ASP A 376 -5.06 -4.19 -18.43
CA ASP A 376 -4.56 -5.51 -18.80
C ASP A 376 -3.43 -5.96 -17.86
N TRP A 377 -3.19 -7.27 -17.86
CA TRP A 377 -2.13 -7.88 -17.05
C TRP A 377 -0.74 -7.47 -17.54
N LEU A 378 0.05 -6.94 -16.62
CA LEU A 378 1.47 -6.65 -16.78
C LEU A 378 2.30 -7.57 -15.89
N LEU A 379 3.25 -8.30 -16.46
CA LEU A 379 4.22 -9.12 -15.75
C LEU A 379 5.47 -8.30 -15.44
N TYR A 380 5.72 -8.07 -14.16
CA TYR A 380 6.97 -7.54 -13.63
C TYR A 380 7.87 -8.72 -13.27
N SER A 381 8.95 -8.90 -14.03
CA SER A 381 9.99 -9.88 -13.72
C SER A 381 11.17 -9.15 -13.09
N ASN A 382 11.56 -9.55 -11.86
CA ASN A 382 12.50 -8.81 -11.02
C ASN A 382 13.65 -9.70 -10.56
N ASP A 383 14.85 -9.47 -11.07
CA ASP A 383 16.06 -10.17 -10.65
C ASP A 383 16.88 -9.28 -9.71
N ALA A 384 17.23 -9.78 -8.53
CA ALA A 384 18.17 -9.15 -7.61
C ALA A 384 19.55 -9.81 -7.75
N PHE A 385 20.40 -9.25 -8.60
CA PHE A 385 21.70 -9.86 -8.90
C PHE A 385 22.82 -9.52 -7.90
N TRP A 386 22.57 -8.65 -6.91
CA TRP A 386 23.54 -8.33 -5.87
C TRP A 386 22.90 -7.95 -4.54
N SER A 387 23.28 -8.65 -3.47
CA SER A 387 23.02 -8.30 -2.08
C SER A 387 24.34 -8.23 -1.32
N GLY A 388 24.71 -7.06 -0.80
CA GLY A 388 25.96 -6.89 -0.06
C GLY A 388 26.33 -5.44 0.22
N ARG A 389 27.18 -5.23 1.24
CA ARG A 389 27.61 -3.90 1.71
C ARG A 389 26.45 -2.97 2.11
N GLY A 390 25.36 -3.56 2.61
CA GLY A 390 24.15 -2.82 2.99
C GLY A 390 23.31 -2.31 1.81
N LEU A 391 23.50 -2.92 0.63
CA LEU A 391 22.83 -2.60 -0.63
C LEU A 391 22.22 -3.85 -1.25
N ILE A 392 21.12 -3.65 -1.97
CA ILE A 392 20.53 -4.62 -2.88
C ILE A 392 20.40 -3.95 -4.25
N GLN A 393 20.85 -4.63 -5.30
CA GLN A 393 20.74 -4.17 -6.68
C GLN A 393 19.98 -5.21 -7.50
N GLY A 394 19.05 -4.73 -8.32
CA GLY A 394 18.35 -5.56 -9.29
C GLY A 394 18.04 -4.84 -10.60
N ASP A 395 17.66 -5.63 -11.58
CA ASP A 395 17.03 -5.21 -12.82
C ASP A 395 15.65 -5.86 -12.96
N GLY A 396 14.79 -5.23 -13.73
CA GLY A 396 13.47 -5.76 -14.01
C GLY A 396 12.98 -5.43 -15.39
N ARG A 397 12.00 -6.22 -15.83
CA ARG A 397 11.35 -6.11 -17.14
C ARG A 397 9.85 -6.19 -16.94
N VAL A 398 9.12 -5.34 -17.66
CA VAL A 398 7.66 -5.35 -17.66
C VAL A 398 7.19 -5.87 -19.02
N PHE A 399 6.44 -6.97 -19.00
CA PHE A 399 5.84 -7.55 -20.19
C PHE A 399 4.32 -7.42 -20.16
N THR A 400 3.70 -7.21 -21.30
CA THR A 400 2.25 -7.39 -21.47
C THR A 400 1.89 -8.88 -21.49
N LEU A 401 0.61 -9.22 -21.27
CA LEU A 401 0.14 -10.61 -21.29
C LEU A 401 0.44 -11.36 -22.61
N ASP A 402 0.47 -10.65 -23.74
CA ASP A 402 0.84 -11.20 -25.06
C ASP A 402 2.36 -11.30 -25.29
N GLY A 403 3.17 -10.91 -24.31
CA GLY A 403 4.61 -11.07 -24.29
C GLY A 403 5.41 -9.90 -24.86
N ARG A 404 4.81 -8.75 -25.23
CA ARG A 404 5.60 -7.56 -25.61
C ARG A 404 6.35 -6.99 -24.41
N LEU A 405 7.60 -6.60 -24.62
CA LEU A 405 8.37 -5.88 -23.62
C LEU A 405 7.94 -4.40 -23.59
N ALA A 406 7.27 -4.00 -22.51
CA ALA A 406 6.78 -2.63 -22.31
C ALA A 406 7.83 -1.70 -21.69
N ALA A 407 8.58 -2.20 -20.70
CA ALA A 407 9.59 -1.41 -20.01
C ALA A 407 10.72 -2.29 -19.48
N SER A 408 11.87 -1.67 -19.21
CA SER A 408 12.95 -2.26 -18.41
C SER A 408 13.45 -1.26 -17.39
N TYR A 409 13.89 -1.73 -16.24
CA TYR A 409 14.34 -0.86 -15.17
C TYR A 409 15.46 -1.46 -14.34
N THR A 410 16.12 -0.61 -13.56
CA THR A 410 17.08 -1.00 -12.53
C THR A 410 16.75 -0.29 -11.24
N VAL A 411 16.84 -1.00 -10.12
CA VAL A 411 16.61 -0.47 -8.78
C VAL A 411 17.86 -0.69 -7.94
N GLN A 412 18.29 0.36 -7.25
CA GLN A 412 19.25 0.25 -6.16
C GLN A 412 18.54 0.57 -4.85
N ALA A 413 18.59 -0.37 -3.92
CA ALA A 413 18.01 -0.25 -2.60
C ALA A 413 19.07 -0.44 -1.52
N MET A 414 18.72 -0.05 -0.30
CA MET A 414 19.44 -0.38 0.91
C MET A 414 18.69 -1.43 1.71
N ALA A 415 19.46 -2.29 2.38
CA ALA A 415 18.98 -3.18 3.44
C ALA A 415 20.07 -3.21 4.51
N ARG A 416 19.77 -2.70 5.71
CA ARG A 416 20.74 -2.49 6.79
C ARG A 416 20.14 -2.88 8.13
N ALA A 417 20.97 -3.46 9.00
CA ALA A 417 20.58 -3.62 10.40
C ALA A 417 20.43 -2.24 11.06
N PHE A 418 19.51 -2.14 12.01
CA PHE A 418 19.46 -0.98 12.88
C PHE A 418 20.64 -0.99 13.86
N ASP A 419 21.37 0.13 13.99
CA ASP A 419 22.37 0.30 15.05
C ASP A 419 21.72 0.28 16.45
N ARG A 420 20.45 0.71 16.53
CA ARG A 420 19.54 0.66 17.69
C ARG A 420 18.11 0.54 17.15
N THR A 421 17.25 -0.27 17.77
CA THR A 421 15.86 -0.45 17.32
C THR A 421 15.11 0.90 17.23
N PRO A 422 14.13 1.07 16.33
CA PRO A 422 13.35 2.31 16.22
C PRO A 422 12.78 2.79 17.56
N ALA A 423 12.23 1.86 18.35
CA ALA A 423 11.75 2.09 19.71
C ALA A 423 12.84 2.65 20.64
N ALA A 424 14.09 2.17 20.56
CA ALA A 424 15.22 2.68 21.35
C ALA A 424 15.73 4.06 20.86
N MET A 425 15.36 4.47 19.65
CA MET A 425 15.66 5.79 19.09
C MET A 425 14.53 6.80 19.29
N GLY A 426 13.42 6.40 19.93
CA GLY A 426 12.21 7.23 20.04
C GLY A 426 11.58 7.52 18.67
N ARG A 427 11.82 6.67 17.68
CA ARG A 427 11.27 6.77 16.33
C ARG A 427 10.15 5.75 16.17
N ASP A 428 9.16 6.16 15.38
CA ASP A 428 8.12 5.28 14.89
C ASP A 428 8.73 4.22 13.96
N ASP A 429 8.59 2.95 14.33
CA ASP A 429 9.05 1.79 13.55
C ASP A 429 8.46 1.79 12.13
N ARG A 430 7.25 2.33 11.93
CA ARG A 430 6.60 2.42 10.61
C ARG A 430 7.31 3.35 9.61
N THR A 431 8.17 4.25 10.09
CA THR A 431 8.80 5.30 9.28
C THR A 431 10.33 5.32 9.39
N ALA A 432 10.90 4.42 10.20
CA ALA A 432 12.33 4.40 10.47
C ALA A 432 13.11 3.90 9.24
N MET A 433 13.83 4.82 8.59
CA MET A 433 14.90 4.52 7.63
C MET A 433 16.27 4.80 8.23
#